data_AF-A0A3D6CKV6-F1
#
_entry.id   AF-A0A3D6CKV6-F1
#
_cell.length_a   1.000
_cell.length_b   1.000
_cell.length_c   1.000
_cell.angle_alpha   90.00
_cell.angle_beta   90.00
_cell.angle_gamma   90.00
#
_symmetry.space_group_name_H-M   'P 1'
#
loop_
_entity.id
_entity.type
_entity.pdbx_description
1 polymer ?
#
loop_
_entity_poly.entity_id
_entity_poly.type
_entity_poly.pdbx_seq_one_letter_code
_entity_poly.pdbx_strand_id
1 'polypeptide(L)'
;MQRAIFYLLTVILSLSNCIDTKAQIKKPKLVVGIVIDQMRYDYLTRYAERYGEGGFNRILKNGFSLENAHYNFMPTYTAPG
;
A
#
# COMPACT_ATOMS: atom_id res chain seq x y z
N MET A 1 30.85 18.24 43.17
CA MET A 1 29.44 17.82 43.09
C MET A 1 28.78 18.20 41.74
N GLN A 2 28.80 19.47 41.32
CA GLN A 2 28.09 19.92 40.10
C GLN A 2 28.60 19.32 38.78
N ARG A 3 29.92 19.14 38.61
CA ARG A 3 30.50 18.52 37.41
C ARG A 3 30.11 17.05 37.25
N ALA A 4 30.02 16.30 38.36
CA ALA A 4 29.60 14.91 38.36
C ALA A 4 28.12 14.75 37.98
N ILE A 5 27.27 15.67 38.44
CA ILE A 5 25.85 15.73 38.05
C ILE A 5 25.71 16.01 36.54
N PHE A 6 26.55 16.88 35.98
CA PHE A 6 26.55 17.20 34.55
C PHE A 6 26.95 15.99 33.68
N TYR A 7 27.97 15.23 34.10
CA TYR A 7 28.37 13.99 33.42
C TYR A 7 27.33 12.87 33.57
N LEU A 8 26.64 12.78 34.71
CA LEU A 8 25.56 11.82 34.89
C LEU A 8 24.37 12.12 33.96
N LEU A 9 24.03 13.41 33.80
CA LEU A 9 22.94 13.86 32.94
C LEU A 9 23.21 13.59 31.45
N THR A 10 24.46 13.78 30.99
CA THR A 10 24.84 13.50 29.60
C THR A 10 24.87 12.00 29.29
N VAL A 11 25.22 11.15 30.26
CA VAL A 11 25.15 9.68 30.12
C VAL A 11 23.69 9.19 30.07
N ILE A 12 22.81 9.73 30.92
CA ILE A 12 21.38 9.39 30.89
C ILE A 12 20.73 9.82 29.56
N LEU A 13 21.10 10.98 29.01
CA LEU A 13 20.57 11.47 27.74
C LEU A 13 21.02 10.63 26.53
N SER A 14 22.20 10.01 26.60
CA SER A 14 22.73 9.15 25.53
C SER A 14 22.18 7.72 25.59
N LEU A 15 21.70 7.25 26.74
CA LEU A 15 21.06 5.92 26.87
C LEU A 15 19.62 5.85 26.33
N SER A 16 18.91 6.98 26.21
CA SER A 16 17.48 7.00 25.84
C SER A 16 17.17 6.67 24.37
N ASN A 17 18.17 6.51 23.50
CA ASN A 17 17.96 6.28 22.06
C ASN A 17 18.09 4.80 21.62
N CYS A 18 18.21 3.85 22.54
CA CYS A 18 18.27 2.42 22.19
C CYS A 18 16.90 1.74 22.40
N ILE A 19 15.92 2.11 21.58
CA ILE A 19 14.68 1.35 21.45
C ILE A 19 14.64 0.86 20.00
N ASP A 20 15.16 -0.34 19.77
CA ASP A 20 15.01 -1.06 18.51
C ASP A 20 13.59 -1.65 18.47
N THR A 21 12.61 -0.80 18.18
CA THR A 21 11.28 -1.26 17.78
C THR A 21 11.43 -1.90 16.42
N LYS A 22 11.79 -3.20 16.40
CA LYS A 22 11.63 -4.05 15.23
C LYS A 22 10.15 -4.10 14.89
N ALA A 23 9.71 -3.11 14.11
CA ALA A 23 8.38 -3.07 13.55
C ALA A 23 8.25 -4.33 12.70
N GLN A 24 7.57 -5.35 13.25
CA GLN A 24 7.22 -6.52 12.47
C GLN A 24 6.34 -6.04 11.32
N ILE A 25 6.94 -6.03 10.12
CA ILE A 25 6.23 -5.74 8.89
C ILE A 25 5.14 -6.79 8.78
N LYS A 26 3.90 -6.38 9.03
CA LYS A 26 2.73 -7.23 8.88
C LYS A 26 2.58 -7.54 7.38
N LYS A 27 3.07 -8.70 6.97
CA LYS A 27 2.93 -9.19 5.61
C LYS A 27 1.54 -9.82 5.43
N PRO A 28 0.87 -9.60 4.29
CA PRO A 28 -0.37 -10.30 4.00
C PRO A 28 -0.11 -11.81 3.91
N LYS A 29 -1.01 -12.61 4.46
CA LYS A 29 -0.93 -14.09 4.38
C LYS A 29 -1.27 -14.62 2.98
N LEU A 30 -2.00 -13.83 2.19
CA LEU A 30 -2.44 -14.15 0.84
C LEU A 30 -2.51 -12.87 0.01
N VAL A 31 -2.04 -12.96 -1.23
CA VAL A 31 -2.22 -11.95 -2.27
C VAL A 31 -2.97 -12.61 -3.43
N VAL A 32 -4.07 -11.99 -3.86
CA VAL A 32 -4.87 -12.47 -5.00
C VAL A 32 -4.73 -11.47 -6.13
N GLY A 33 -4.13 -11.90 -7.24
CA GLY A 33 -4.12 -11.15 -8.50
C GLY A 33 -5.32 -11.55 -9.35
N ILE A 34 -6.09 -10.56 -9.81
CA ILE A 34 -7.25 -10.78 -10.69
C ILE A 34 -7.02 -9.96 -11.95
N VAL A 35 -7.02 -10.64 -13.11
CA VAL A 35 -6.97 -10.01 -14.43
C VAL A 35 -8.27 -10.34 -15.14
N ILE A 36 -8.99 -9.32 -15.58
CA ILE A 36 -10.24 -9.47 -16.32
C ILE A 36 -9.93 -9.19 -17.79
N ASP A 37 -10.07 -10.21 -18.62
CA ASP A 37 -9.79 -10.07 -20.05
C ASP A 37 -10.71 -9.04 -20.71
N GLN A 38 -10.15 -8.25 -21.62
CA GLN A 38 -10.81 -7.13 -22.31
C GLN A 38 -11.55 -6.12 -21.41
N MET A 39 -11.16 -5.99 -20.14
CA MET A 39 -11.77 -5.01 -19.25
C MET A 39 -11.21 -3.60 -19.49
N ARG A 40 -12.05 -2.73 -20.05
CA ARG A 40 -11.72 -1.30 -20.15
C ARG A 40 -12.01 -0.57 -18.84
N TYR A 41 -11.21 0.45 -18.54
CA TYR A 41 -11.37 1.23 -17.31
C TYR A 41 -12.76 1.90 -17.20
N ASP A 42 -13.30 2.41 -18.31
CA ASP A 42 -14.59 3.11 -18.31
C ASP A 42 -15.78 2.23 -17.89
N TYR A 43 -15.66 0.91 -17.96
CA TYR A 43 -16.70 0.00 -17.46
C TYR A 43 -16.87 0.05 -15.94
N LEU A 44 -15.81 0.41 -15.21
CA LEU A 44 -15.87 0.55 -13.75
C LEU A 44 -16.76 1.73 -13.34
N THR A 45 -16.68 2.84 -14.05
CA THR A 45 -17.46 4.05 -13.76
C THR A 45 -18.82 4.04 -14.44
N ARG A 46 -18.90 3.62 -15.71
CA ARG A 46 -20.13 3.60 -16.50
C ARG A 46 -21.23 2.71 -15.92
N TYR A 47 -20.84 1.60 -15.31
CA TYR A 47 -21.79 0.62 -14.75
C TYR A 47 -21.76 0.58 -13.21
N ALA A 48 -21.20 1.58 -12.56
CA ALA A 48 -21.02 1.63 -11.10
C ALA A 48 -22.34 1.38 -10.33
N GLU A 49 -23.44 1.96 -10.81
CA GLU A 49 -24.79 1.80 -10.22
C GLU A 49 -25.34 0.37 -10.34
N ARG A 50 -24.82 -0.43 -11.27
CA ARG A 50 -25.23 -1.83 -11.47
C ARG A 50 -24.41 -2.80 -10.61
N TYR A 51 -23.31 -2.36 -10.00
CA TYR A 51 -22.48 -3.21 -9.17
C TYR A 51 -22.98 -3.23 -7.72
N GLY A 52 -22.98 -4.41 -7.11
CA GLY A 52 -23.24 -4.55 -5.68
C GLY A 52 -22.08 -4.03 -4.81
N GLU A 53 -22.34 -3.83 -3.53
CA GLU A 53 -21.37 -3.26 -2.59
C GLU A 53 -20.13 -4.15 -2.35
N GLY A 54 -20.23 -5.46 -2.58
CA GLY A 54 -19.16 -6.42 -2.27
C GLY A 54 -18.08 -6.59 -3.35
N GLY A 55 -18.25 -6.01 -4.54
CA GLY A 55 -17.40 -6.24 -5.72
C GLY A 55 -16.52 -5.05 -6.09
N PHE A 56 -16.62 -4.59 -7.35
CA PHE A 56 -15.85 -3.44 -7.86
C PHE A 56 -16.02 -2.18 -7.00
N ASN A 57 -17.25 -1.90 -6.54
CA ASN A 57 -17.53 -0.74 -5.67
C ASN A 57 -16.73 -0.79 -4.35
N ARG A 58 -16.52 -1.97 -3.77
CA ARG A 58 -15.67 -2.15 -2.58
C ARG A 58 -14.22 -1.81 -2.88
N ILE A 59 -13.69 -2.28 -4.01
CA ILE A 59 -12.30 -2.09 -4.40
C ILE A 59 -12.04 -0.61 -4.71
N LEU A 60 -12.95 0.06 -5.41
CA LEU A 60 -12.84 1.48 -5.72
C LEU A 60 -12.95 2.38 -4.48
N LYS A 61 -13.83 2.02 -3.53
CA LYS A 61 -14.07 2.83 -2.32
C LYS A 61 -13.02 2.62 -1.22
N ASN A 62 -12.60 1.38 -0.99
CA ASN A 62 -11.73 1.01 0.14
C ASN A 62 -10.31 0.61 -0.28
N GLY A 63 -10.02 0.62 -1.58
CA GLY A 63 -8.72 0.29 -2.14
C GLY A 63 -8.05 1.50 -2.78
N PHE A 64 -7.22 1.23 -3.78
CA PHE A 64 -6.52 2.25 -4.55
C PHE A 64 -6.75 1.98 -6.04
N SER A 65 -7.13 3.01 -6.79
CA SER A 65 -7.36 2.94 -8.24
C SER A 65 -6.32 3.79 -8.97
N LEU A 66 -5.69 3.23 -10.00
CA LEU A 66 -4.79 3.95 -10.90
C LEU A 66 -5.47 4.15 -12.25
N GLU A 67 -6.01 5.35 -12.47
CA GLU A 67 -6.86 5.63 -13.64
C GLU A 67 -6.05 5.83 -14.94
N ASN A 68 -4.80 6.27 -14.82
CA ASN A 68 -3.93 6.59 -15.95
C ASN A 68 -2.92 5.45 -16.26
N ALA A 69 -3.35 4.20 -16.12
CA ALA A 69 -2.53 3.03 -16.42
C ALA A 69 -2.60 2.67 -17.91
N HIS A 70 -1.45 2.51 -18.56
CA HIS A 70 -1.35 2.22 -19.99
C HIS A 70 -0.33 1.11 -20.26
N TYR A 71 -0.61 0.25 -21.24
CA TYR A 71 0.37 -0.68 -21.77
C TYR A 71 1.48 0.09 -22.49
N ASN A 72 2.74 -0.23 -22.18
CA ASN A 72 3.92 0.39 -22.77
C ASN A 72 4.47 -0.40 -23.98
N PHE A 73 3.67 -1.30 -24.55
CA PHE A 73 4.05 -2.15 -25.68
C PHE A 73 2.89 -2.30 -26.67
N MET A 74 3.22 -2.83 -27.85
CA MET A 74 2.27 -3.27 -28.87
C MET A 74 2.72 -4.64 -29.41
N PRO A 75 1.80 -5.53 -29.80
CA PRO A 75 0.34 -5.40 -29.78
C PRO A 75 -0.28 -5.74 -28.41
N THR A 76 -1.43 -5.13 -28.09
CA THR A 76 -2.18 -5.36 -26.84
C THR A 76 -3.11 -6.58 -26.96
N TYR A 77 -2.51 -7.77 -27.07
CA TYR A 77 -3.25 -9.05 -27.01
C TYR A 77 -3.20 -9.63 -25.60
N THR A 78 -4.00 -10.67 -25.34
CA THR A 78 -4.07 -11.34 -24.04
C THR A 78 -2.73 -11.95 -23.60
N ALA A 79 -1.94 -12.53 -24.51
CA ALA A 79 -0.69 -13.21 -24.14
C ALA A 79 0.48 -12.27 -23.76
N PRO A 80 0.67 -11.10 -24.40
CA PRO A 80 1.62 -10.09 -23.93
C PRO A 80 1.23 -9.37 -22.62
N GLY A 81 -0.06 -9.41 -22.26
CA GLY A 81 -0.66 -8.65 -21.15
C GLY A 81 -0.58 -9.29 -19.77
#